data_AF-A0A975JHE8-F1
#
_entry.id   AF-A0A975JHE8-F1
#
_cell.length_a   1.000
_cell.length_b   1.000
_cell.length_c   1.000
_cell.angle_alpha   90.00
_cell.angle_beta   90.00
_cell.angle_gamma   90.00
#
_symmetry.space_group_name_H-M   'P 1'
#
loop_
_entity.id
_entity.type
_entity.pdbx_description
1 polymer ?
#
loop_
_entity_poly.entity_id
_entity_poly.type
_entity_poly.pdbx_seq_one_letter_code
_entity_poly.pdbx_strand_id
1 'polypeptide(L)' 'MKFRNVAMATAALSLAAVPAVAEASFDRSSAAAEGESLEGKTGILLTILGVAAIVAAVLIIDDSDDDAVSP' A
#
# COMPACT_ATOMS: atom_id res chain seq x y z
N MET A 1 10.23 21.35 8.42
CA MET A 1 9.20 20.91 7.47
C MET A 1 9.77 20.31 6.18
N LYS A 2 10.64 20.99 5.40
CA LYS A 2 11.06 20.49 4.07
C LYS A 2 11.88 19.19 4.07
N PHE A 3 12.85 19.02 4.98
CA PHE A 3 13.67 17.80 5.03
C PHE A 3 12.90 16.55 5.49
N ARG A 4 11.97 16.72 6.44
CA ARG A 4 11.08 15.63 6.89
C ARG A 4 10.18 15.16 5.74
N ASN A 5 9.62 16.10 4.96
CA ASN A 5 8.77 15.77 3.82
C ASN A 5 9.54 15.08 2.69
N VAL A 6 10.80 15.46 2.44
CA VAL A 6 11.65 14.77 1.46
C VAL A 6 11.98 13.35 1.92
N ALA A 7 12.36 13.16 3.18
CA ALA A 7 12.64 11.83 3.73
C ALA A 7 11.41 10.91 3.69
N MET A 8 10.23 11.44 4.04
CA MET A 8 8.96 10.70 3.95
C MET A 8 8.57 10.39 2.51
N ALA A 9 8.79 11.30 1.57
CA ALA A 9 8.53 11.06 0.15
C ALA A 9 9.46 9.96 -0.43
N THR A 10 10.74 9.96 -0.06
CA THR A 10 11.68 8.91 -0.47
C THR A 10 11.33 7.56 0.14
N ALA A 11 10.92 7.54 1.41
CA ALA A 11 10.44 6.32 2.08
C ALA A 11 9.15 5.78 1.44
N ALA A 12 8.19 6.66 1.15
CA ALA A 12 6.95 6.30 0.47
C ALA A 12 7.19 5.78 -0.96
N LEU A 13 8.09 6.41 -1.72
CA LEU A 13 8.49 5.93 -3.05
C LEU A 13 9.20 4.57 -2.98
N SER A 14 10.06 4.37 -1.97
CA SER A 14 10.73 3.10 -1.75
C SER A 14 9.72 2.00 -1.37
N LEU A 15 8.70 2.32 -0.56
CA LEU A 15 7.64 1.40 -0.17
C LEU A 15 6.66 1.10 -1.33
N ALA A 16 6.37 2.08 -2.18
CA ALA A 16 5.52 1.92 -3.36
C ALA A 16 6.17 1.08 -4.47
N ALA A 17 7.50 0.99 -4.51
CA ALA A 17 8.23 0.12 -5.43
C ALA A 17 8.32 -1.34 -4.94
N VAL A 18 8.02 -1.60 -3.67
CA VAL A 18 8.10 -2.94 -3.07
C VAL A 18 7.24 -3.99 -3.78
N PRO A 19 6.01 -3.70 -4.25
CA PRO A 19 5.20 -4.72 -4.94
C PRO A 19 5.88 -5.26 -6.20
N ALA A 20 6.46 -4.40 -7.04
CA ALA A 20 7.14 -4.80 -8.27
C ALA A 20 8.45 -5.57 -8.01
N VAL A 21 9.13 -5.29 -6.89
CA VAL A 21 10.34 -6.03 -6.47
C VAL A 21 9.99 -7.32 -5.74
N ALA A 22 8.86 -7.35 -5.03
CA ALA A 22 8.34 -8.52 -4.34
C ALA A 22 7.97 -9.64 -5.32
N GLU A 23 7.37 -9.31 -6.48
CA GLU A 23 7.11 -10.28 -7.54
C GLU A 23 8.39 -10.98 -8.04
N ALA A 24 9.53 -10.29 -8.04
CA ALA A 24 10.80 -10.86 -8.48
C ALA A 24 11.49 -11.77 -7.45
N SER A 25 11.07 -11.73 -6.17
CA SER A 25 11.76 -12.43 -5.06
C SER A 25 10.94 -13.54 -4.42
N PHE A 26 9.72 -13.81 -4.89
CA PHE A 26 8.89 -14.92 -4.42
C PHE A 26 9.05 -16.17 -5.30
N ASP A 27 10.14 -16.92 -5.08
CA ASP A 27 10.20 -18.36 -5.43
C ASP A 27 9.53 -19.20 -4.33
N ARG A 28 8.37 -18.73 -3.83
CA ARG A 28 7.55 -19.55 -2.96
C ARG A 28 6.76 -20.43 -3.92
N SER A 29 7.18 -21.69 -4.06
CA SER A 29 6.46 -22.74 -4.78
C SER A 29 4.99 -22.78 -4.35
N SER A 30 4.15 -21.95 -4.94
CA SER A 30 2.72 -22.12 -4.95
C SER A 30 2.51 -23.37 -5.79
N ALA A 31 2.16 -24.48 -5.15
CA ALA A 31 1.41 -25.50 -5.88
C ALA A 31 0.29 -24.72 -6.57
N ALA A 32 0.31 -24.70 -7.90
CA ALA A 32 -0.70 -24.00 -8.67
C ALA A 32 -2.03 -24.51 -8.13
N ALA A 33 -2.78 -23.65 -7.44
CA ALA A 33 -4.13 -23.95 -7.06
C ALA A 33 -4.89 -23.97 -8.38
N GLU A 34 -4.92 -25.15 -9.01
CA GLU A 34 -5.79 -25.44 -10.13
C GLU A 34 -7.21 -25.16 -9.64
N GLY A 35 -7.74 -23.99 -9.97
CA GLY A 35 -8.96 -23.52 -9.31
C GLY A 35 -9.33 -22.10 -9.72
N GLU A 36 -9.53 -21.91 -11.02
CA GLU A 36 -10.58 -21.06 -11.58
C GLU A 36 -10.69 -19.63 -11.03
N SER A 37 -10.01 -18.70 -11.71
CA SER A 37 -10.53 -17.35 -12.00
C SER A 37 -11.22 -16.58 -10.87
N LEU A 38 -10.62 -16.56 -9.67
CA LEU A 38 -10.88 -15.50 -8.68
C LEU A 38 -10.56 -14.09 -9.26
N GLU A 39 -9.78 -14.04 -10.34
CA GLU A 39 -9.31 -12.84 -11.05
C GLU A 39 -10.44 -11.95 -11.59
N GLY A 40 -11.57 -12.52 -12.02
CA GLY A 40 -12.59 -11.77 -12.78
C GLY A 40 -13.51 -10.88 -11.95
N LYS A 41 -13.99 -11.35 -10.79
CA LYS A 41 -15.00 -10.64 -9.97
C LYS A 41 -14.54 -10.44 -8.53
N THR A 42 -13.96 -11.45 -7.92
CA THR A 42 -13.36 -11.34 -6.58
C THR A 42 -12.08 -10.51 -6.62
N GLY A 43 -11.30 -10.59 -7.71
CA GLY A 43 -10.11 -9.78 -7.95
C GLY A 43 -10.43 -8.28 -7.97
N ILE A 44 -11.50 -7.86 -8.65
CA ILE A 44 -11.95 -6.46 -8.66
C ILE A 44 -12.39 -5.99 -7.27
N LEU A 45 -13.07 -6.84 -6.49
CA LEU A 45 -13.45 -6.50 -5.13
C LEU A 45 -12.23 -6.36 -4.22
N LEU A 46 -11.24 -7.25 -4.36
CA LEU A 46 -10.00 -7.19 -3.60
C LEU A 46 -9.14 -5.99 -3.98
N THR A 47 -9.11 -5.58 -5.26
CA THR A 47 -8.38 -4.37 -5.67
C THR A 47 -9.05 -3.11 -5.16
N ILE A 48 -10.38 -2.99 -5.27
CA ILE A 48 -11.13 -1.85 -4.71
C ILE A 48 -10.95 -1.79 -3.20
N LEU A 49 -11.07 -2.93 -2.51
CA LEU A 49 -10.89 -3.00 -1.05
C LEU A 49 -9.46 -2.66 -0.64
N GLY A 50 -8.46 -3.13 -1.38
CA GLY A 50 -7.06 -2.82 -1.13
C GLY A 50 -6.77 -1.33 -1.29
N VAL A 51 -7.26 -0.70 -2.37
CA VAL A 51 -7.12 0.75 -2.58
C VAL A 51 -7.83 1.53 -1.47
N ALA A 52 -9.06 1.15 -1.11
CA ALA A 52 -9.81 1.79 -0.03
C ALA A 52 -9.10 1.67 1.32
N ALA A 53 -8.51 0.51 1.62
CA ALA A 53 -7.74 0.29 2.84
C ALA A 53 -6.47 1.16 2.89
N ILE A 54 -5.76 1.33 1.77
CA ILE A 54 -4.58 2.22 1.70
C ILE A 54 -4.99 3.67 1.99
N VAL A 55 -6.06 4.16 1.35
CA VAL A 55 -6.54 5.53 1.57
C VAL A 55 -7.00 5.73 3.02
N ALA A 56 -7.77 4.78 3.57
CA ALA A 56 -8.21 4.84 4.97
C ALA A 56 -7.03 4.83 5.95
N ALA A 57 -6.01 4.00 5.70
CA ALA A 57 -4.81 3.97 6.52
C ALA A 57 -4.06 5.31 6.51
N VAL A 58 -3.95 5.96 5.35
CA VAL A 58 -3.33 7.30 5.24
C VAL A 58 -4.13 8.34 6.01
N LEU A 59 -5.47 8.34 5.88
CA LEU A 59 -6.34 9.29 6.58
C LEU A 59 -6.27 9.14 8.11
N ILE A 60 -6.17 7.90 8.62
CA ILE A 60 -6.02 7.64 10.06
C ILE A 60 -4.67 8.15 10.59
N ILE A 61 -3.60 8.02 9.80
CA ILE A 61 -2.26 8.48 10.19
C ILE A 61 -2.19 10.02 10.18
N ASP A 62 -2.87 10.68 9.23
CA ASP A 62 -2.89 12.14 9.10
C ASP A 62 -3.68 12.82 10.24
N ASP A 63 -4.73 12.19 10.76
CA ASP A 63 -5.53 12.69 11.90
C ASP A 63 -4.73 12.77 13.23
N SER A 64 -3.54 12.15 13.28
CA SER A 64 -2.72 12.07 14.50
C SER A 64 -1.64 13.16 14.63
N ASP A 65 -1.44 14.03 13.63
CA ASP A 65 -0.36 15.04 13.62
C ASP A 65 -0.86 16.48 13.38
N ASP A 66 -2.08 16.78 13.83
CA ASP A 66 -2.60 18.15 13.92
C ASP A 66 -2.04 18.82 15.18
N ASP A 67 -0.72 19.04 15.20
CA ASP A 67 -0.08 19.94 16.16
C ASP A 67 -0.72 21.32 16.00
N ALA A 68 -1.63 21.63 16.93
CA ALA A 68 -2.38 22.88 17.00
C ALA A 68 -1.43 24.08 16.94
N VAL A 69 -1.32 24.70 15.77
CA VAL A 69 -0.57 25.94 15.61
C VAL A 69 -1.50 27.12 15.84
N SER A 70 -1.66 27.54 17.11
CA SER A 70 -1.77 28.94 17.55
C SER A 70 -1.89 29.07 19.09
N PRO A 71 -1.44 30.21 19.68
CA PRO A 71 -0.80 30.32 21.01
C PRO A 71 -1.68 30.13 22.25
#